data_AF-A0A926USR3-F1
#
_entry.id   AF-A0A926USR3-F1
#
_cell.length_a   1.000
_cell.length_b   1.000
_cell.length_c   1.000
_cell.angle_alpha   90.00
_cell.angle_beta   90.00
_cell.angle_gamma   90.00
#
_symmetry.space_group_name_H-M   'P 1'
#
loop_
_entity.id
_entity.type
_entity.pdbx_description
1 polymer ?
#
loop_
_entity_poly.entity_id
_entity_poly.type
_entity_poly.pdbx_seq_one_letter_code
_entity_poly.pdbx_strand_id
1 'polypeptide(L)' 'MVAIWGFCGWACYSIAESKKRNKELWAILGVLFGFIAVIIISVLPAIS' A
#
# COMPACT_ATOMS: atom_id res chain seq x y z
N MET A 1 -18.44 -3.00 1.18
CA MET A 1 -17.48 -2.04 0.59
C MET A 1 -16.29 -1.69 1.48
N VAL A 2 -16.47 -1.38 2.78
CA VAL A 2 -15.37 -0.88 3.65
C VAL A 2 -14.25 -1.90 3.93
N ALA A 3 -14.58 -3.20 4.01
CA ALA A 3 -13.60 -4.25 4.29
C ALA A 3 -12.50 -4.36 3.21
N ILE A 4 -12.84 -4.12 1.94
CA ILE A 4 -11.89 -4.17 0.81
C ILE A 4 -10.85 -3.07 0.93
N TRP A 5 -11.26 -1.89 1.37
CA TRP A 5 -10.39 -0.74 1.57
C TRP A 5 -9.45 -0.93 2.76
N GLY A 6 -9.94 -1.51 3.87
CA GLY A 6 -9.10 -1.90 4.99
C GLY A 6 -8.03 -2.92 4.61
N PHE A 7 -8.39 -3.91 3.78
CA PHE A 7 -7.45 -4.92 3.29
C PHE A 7 -6.42 -4.34 2.32
N CYS A 8 -6.81 -3.41 1.43
CA CYS A 8 -5.89 -2.69 0.54
C CYS A 8 -4.91 -1.80 1.33
N GLY A 9 -5.39 -1.10 2.36
CA GLY A 9 -4.54 -0.31 3.26
C GLY A 9 -3.51 -1.19 3.98
N TRP A 10 -3.93 -2.33 4.52
CA TRP A 10 -3.04 -3.29 5.18
C TRP A 10 -2.01 -3.90 4.20
N ALA A 11 -2.45 -4.31 3.00
CA ALA A 11 -1.56 -4.83 1.97
C ALA A 11 -0.51 -3.78 1.54
N CYS A 12 -0.93 -2.54 1.28
CA CYS A 12 -0.01 -1.44 0.98
C CYS A 12 0.96 -1.17 2.13
N TYR A 13 0.51 -1.21 3.39
CA TYR A 13 1.36 -1.02 4.56
C TYR A 13 2.47 -2.08 4.62
N SER A 14 2.10 -3.36 4.50
CA SER A 14 3.04 -4.48 4.60
C SER A 14 4.07 -4.50 3.45
N ILE A 15 3.62 -4.18 2.23
CA ILE A 15 4.52 -4.07 1.07
C ILE A 15 5.44 -2.86 1.20
N ALA A 16 4.94 -1.72 1.70
CA ALA A 16 5.72 -0.52 1.92
C ALA A 16 6.81 -0.74 2.98
N GLU A 17 6.46 -1.41 4.08
CA GLU A 17 7.38 -1.77 5.15
C GLU A 17 8.50 -2.68 4.64
N SER A 18 8.15 -3.71 3.85
CA SER A 18 9.13 -4.60 3.23
C SER A 18 10.06 -3.89 2.24
N LYS A 19 9.58 -2.80 1.61
CA LYS A 19 10.32 -2.01 0.61
C LYS A 19 11.05 -0.79 1.19
N LYS A 20 11.12 -0.65 2.53
CA LYS A 20 11.67 0.53 3.26
C LYS A 20 11.08 1.87 2.78
N ARG A 21 9.82 1.87 2.36
CA ARG A 21 9.09 3.09 1.99
C ARG A 21 8.26 3.62 3.14
N ASN A 22 7.80 4.86 3.00
CA ASN A 22 6.87 5.49 3.95
C ASN A 22 5.55 4.72 4.02
N LYS A 23 5.47 3.79 4.99
CA LYS A 23 4.36 2.86 5.19
C LYS A 23 3.04 3.55 5.54
N GLU A 24 3.09 4.65 6.28
CA GLU A 24 1.91 5.44 6.63
C GLU A 24 1.30 6.12 5.39
N LEU A 25 2.15 6.74 4.58
CA LEU A 25 1.73 7.42 3.35
C LEU A 25 1.13 6.42 2.34
N TRP A 26 1.76 5.25 2.19
CA TRP A 26 1.27 4.19 1.31
C TRP A 26 0.02 3.48 1.82
N ALA A 27 -0.16 3.34 3.14
CA ALA A 27 -1.39 2.81 3.71
C ALA A 27 -2.57 3.76 3.46
N ILE A 28 -2.39 5.07 3.65
CA ILE A 28 -3.40 6.08 3.34
C ILE A 28 -3.73 6.06 1.85
N LEU A 29 -2.72 5.95 0.98
CA LEU A 29 -2.92 5.82 -0.47
C LEU A 29 -3.66 4.51 -0.84
N GLY A 30 -3.34 3.41 -0.15
CA GLY A 30 -3.97 2.09 -0.28
C GLY A 30 -5.44 2.08 0.10
N VAL A 31 -5.81 2.84 1.13
CA VAL A 31 -7.21 3.07 1.48
C VAL A 31 -7.84 3.97 0.41
N LEU A 32 -7.27 5.14 0.11
CA LEU A 32 -7.87 6.15 -0.77
C LEU A 32 -8.04 5.71 -2.24
N PHE A 33 -7.06 5.00 -2.80
CA PHE A 33 -7.07 4.51 -4.19
C PHE A 33 -7.42 3.01 -4.30
N GLY A 34 -7.53 2.29 -3.18
CA GLY A 34 -7.84 0.87 -3.15
C GLY A 34 -6.80 0.01 -3.87
N PHE A 35 -7.28 -0.88 -4.74
CA PHE A 35 -6.46 -1.83 -5.50
C PHE A 35 -5.36 -1.19 -6.35
N ILE A 36 -5.59 0.02 -6.88
CA ILE A 36 -4.62 0.69 -7.75
C ILE A 36 -3.31 0.96 -6.99
N ALA A 37 -3.40 1.44 -5.74
CA ALA A 37 -2.22 1.69 -4.93
C ALA A 37 -1.44 0.40 -4.59
N VAL A 38 -2.14 -0.72 -4.39
CA VAL A 38 -1.50 -2.04 -4.15
C VAL A 38 -0.70 -2.48 -5.38
N ILE A 39 -1.22 -2.28 -6.59
CA ILE A 39 -0.50 -2.61 -7.82
C ILE A 39 0.73 -1.70 -7.97
N ILE A 40 0.56 -0.39 -7.78
CA ILE A 40 1.66 0.58 -7.93
C ILE A 40 2.80 0.24 -6.96
N ILE A 41 2.51 -0.01 -5.68
CA ILE A 41 3.56 -0.33 -4.70
C ILE A 41 4.23 -1.67 -4.96
N SER A 42 3.51 -2.63 -5.55
CA SER A 42 4.07 -3.93 -5.91
C SER A 42 5.12 -3.80 -7.02
N VAL A 43 4.83 -2.97 -8.04
CA VAL A 43 5.72 -2.74 -9.19
C VAL A 43 6.90 -1.81 -8.85
N LEU A 44 6.73 -0.91 -7.89
CA LEU A 44 7.81 0.00 -7.47
C LEU A 44 8.98 -0.77 -6.82
N PRO A 45 10.23 -0.48 -7.19
CA PRO A 45 11.39 -1.09 -6.56
C PRO A 45 11.53 -0.65 -5.09
N ALA A 46 12.11 -1.53 -4.28
CA ALA A 46 12.46 -1.18 -2.91
C ALA A 46 13.51 -0.07 -2.91
N ILE A 47 13.37 0.89 -2.00
CA ILE A 47 14.40 1.91 -1.80
C ILE A 47 15.51 1.22 -0.99
N SER A 48 16.67 0.99 -1.63
CA SER A 48 17.84 0.38 -0.97
C SER A 48 18.42 1.29 0.09
#